data_AF-A0A7S2FGZ3-F1
#
_entry.id   AF-A0A7S2FGZ3-F1
#
_cell.length_a   1.000
_cell.length_b   1.000
_cell.length_c   1.000
_cell.angle_alpha   90.00
_cell.angle_beta   90.00
_cell.angle_gamma   90.00
#
_symmetry.space_group_name_H-M   'P 1'
#
loop_
_entity.id
_entity.type
_entity.pdbx_description
1 polymer ?
#
loop_
_entity_poly.entity_id
_entity_poly.type
_entity_poly.pdbx_seq_one_letter_code
_entity_poly.pdbx_strand_id
1 'polypeptide(L)'
;LEKLLSTASQVEDLQVELTAMEPNLIKTQGEVEVMIVQIEADKVGAAETQTVVSKEEESAKKKAAETEAIAADAQRDLDEALPALEAAVQCLKELNKSQIDEVRTMGNPPAGVSLTMHACCIMFQIKPTMDKDPDNPTGKKIANWFESGKRELLSKGQRLIEMMKEYDKDNIADS
;
A
#
# COMPACT_ATOMS: atom_id res chain seq x y z
N LEU A 1 -71.30 -46.12 45.17
CA LEU A 1 -70.13 -47.02 45.37
C LEU A 1 -69.19 -46.97 44.17
N GLU A 2 -69.66 -47.14 42.94
CA GLU A 2 -68.82 -47.05 41.71
C GLU A 2 -67.98 -45.77 41.60
N LYS A 3 -68.57 -44.59 41.85
CA LYS A 3 -67.82 -43.33 41.79
C LYS A 3 -66.64 -43.31 42.77
N LEU A 4 -66.83 -43.79 44.01
CA LEU A 4 -65.76 -43.86 45.02
C LEU A 4 -64.66 -44.87 44.63
N LEU A 5 -65.03 -46.02 44.06
CA LEU A 5 -64.08 -47.02 43.56
C LEU A 5 -63.28 -46.51 42.34
N SER A 6 -63.93 -45.78 41.43
CA SER A 6 -63.27 -45.16 40.28
C SER A 6 -62.30 -44.06 40.70
N THR A 7 -62.67 -43.22 41.67
CA THR A 7 -61.75 -42.20 42.20
C THR A 7 -60.60 -42.83 42.97
N ALA A 8 -60.83 -43.93 43.70
CA ALA A 8 -59.76 -44.68 44.37
C ALA A 8 -58.75 -45.25 43.37
N SER A 9 -59.21 -45.86 42.27
CA SER A 9 -58.34 -46.36 41.19
C SER A 9 -57.53 -45.23 40.54
N GLN A 10 -58.15 -44.08 40.25
CA GLN A 10 -57.45 -42.93 39.66
C GLN A 10 -56.39 -42.33 40.60
N VAL A 11 -56.67 -42.31 41.92
CA VAL A 11 -55.70 -41.85 42.93
C VAL A 11 -54.52 -42.83 43.04
N GLU A 12 -54.78 -44.14 42.93
CA GLU A 12 -53.75 -45.17 42.92
C GLU A 12 -52.88 -45.07 41.66
N ASP A 13 -53.48 -44.88 40.48
CA ASP A 13 -52.76 -44.65 39.21
C ASP A 13 -51.88 -43.38 39.28
N LEU A 14 -52.42 -42.28 39.81
CA LEU A 14 -51.66 -41.03 40.03
C LEU A 14 -50.51 -41.21 41.02
N GLN A 15 -50.67 -42.03 42.07
CA GLN A 15 -49.59 -42.32 43.01
C GLN A 15 -48.47 -43.13 42.39
N VAL A 16 -48.80 -44.10 41.52
CA VAL A 16 -47.81 -44.87 40.76
C VAL A 16 -47.06 -43.97 39.79
N GLU A 17 -47.76 -43.05 39.11
CA GLU A 17 -47.14 -42.12 38.18
C GLU A 17 -46.22 -41.10 38.89
N LEU A 18 -46.65 -40.57 40.05
CA LEU A 18 -45.83 -39.68 40.89
C LEU A 18 -44.56 -40.37 41.41
N THR A 19 -44.67 -41.60 41.90
CA THR A 19 -43.50 -42.37 42.38
C THR A 19 -42.56 -42.78 41.24
N ALA A 20 -43.07 -42.94 40.01
CA ALA A 20 -42.25 -43.14 38.82
C ALA A 20 -41.55 -41.85 38.34
N MET A 21 -42.14 -40.68 38.58
CA MET A 21 -41.57 -39.39 38.21
C MET A 21 -40.50 -38.89 39.19
N GLU A 22 -40.62 -39.18 40.48
CA GLU A 22 -39.63 -38.82 41.52
C GLU A 22 -38.16 -39.12 41.14
N PRO A 23 -37.79 -40.34 40.71
CA PRO A 23 -36.40 -40.65 40.37
C PRO A 23 -35.90 -39.88 39.14
N ASN A 24 -36.79 -39.60 38.17
CA ASN A 24 -36.44 -38.77 37.01
C ASN A 24 -36.22 -37.31 37.41
N LEU A 25 -37.01 -36.80 38.38
CA LEU A 25 -36.88 -35.44 38.89
C LEU A 25 -35.54 -35.25 39.63
N ILE A 26 -35.13 -36.22 40.44
CA ILE A 26 -33.82 -36.20 41.12
C ILE A 26 -32.67 -36.27 40.10
N LYS A 27 -32.79 -37.14 39.08
CA LYS A 27 -31.79 -37.27 38.03
C LYS A 27 -31.62 -35.97 37.24
N THR A 28 -32.72 -35.37 36.80
CA THR A 28 -32.71 -34.12 36.03
C THR A 28 -32.22 -32.94 36.87
N GLN A 29 -32.53 -32.88 38.17
CA GLN A 29 -31.96 -31.87 39.08
C GLN A 29 -30.43 -31.98 39.16
N GLY A 30 -29.88 -33.19 39.27
CA GLY A 30 -28.43 -33.39 39.26
C GLY A 30 -27.77 -33.02 37.93
N GLU A 31 -28.42 -33.32 36.80
CA GLU A 31 -27.96 -32.90 35.47
C GLU A 31 -27.97 -31.38 35.31
N VAL A 32 -28.99 -30.70 35.85
CA VAL A 32 -29.09 -29.23 35.84
C VAL A 32 -27.99 -28.60 36.71
N GLU A 33 -27.70 -29.15 37.89
CA GLU A 33 -26.60 -28.66 38.75
C GLU A 33 -25.25 -28.77 38.05
N VAL A 34 -24.96 -29.91 37.39
CA VAL A 34 -23.74 -30.09 36.60
C VAL A 34 -23.66 -29.09 35.44
N MET A 35 -24.78 -28.86 34.76
CA MET A 35 -24.85 -27.90 33.66
C MET A 35 -24.60 -26.46 34.15
N ILE A 36 -25.11 -26.08 35.32
CA ILE A 36 -24.86 -24.75 35.91
C ILE A 36 -23.36 -24.55 36.16
N VAL A 37 -22.68 -25.54 36.71
CA VAL A 37 -21.22 -25.48 36.95
C VAL A 37 -20.44 -25.32 35.64
N GLN A 38 -20.84 -26.05 34.59
CA GLN A 38 -20.21 -25.91 33.27
C GLN A 38 -20.44 -24.51 32.68
N ILE A 39 -21.66 -23.97 32.77
CA ILE A 39 -21.97 -22.62 32.30
C ILE A 39 -21.14 -21.56 33.03
N GLU A 40 -20.93 -21.70 34.34
CA GLU A 40 -20.09 -20.77 35.10
C GLU A 40 -18.62 -20.84 34.65
N ALA A 41 -18.08 -22.04 34.44
CA ALA A 41 -16.73 -22.21 33.91
C ALA A 41 -16.57 -21.59 32.51
N ASP A 42 -17.53 -21.83 31.61
CA ASP A 42 -17.51 -21.29 30.25
C ASP A 42 -17.65 -19.76 30.25
N LYS A 43 -18.46 -19.18 31.14
CA LYS A 43 -18.59 -17.73 31.30
C LYS A 43 -17.29 -17.06 31.72
N VAL A 44 -16.53 -17.70 32.61
CA VAL A 44 -15.21 -17.18 33.03
C VAL A 44 -14.25 -17.19 31.84
N GLY A 45 -14.15 -18.31 31.12
CA GLY A 45 -13.29 -18.41 29.93
C GLY A 45 -13.69 -17.42 28.81
N ALA A 46 -14.98 -17.21 28.62
CA ALA A 46 -15.49 -16.23 27.66
C ALA A 46 -15.15 -14.79 28.06
N ALA A 47 -15.26 -14.44 29.35
CA ALA A 47 -14.92 -13.10 29.84
C ALA A 47 -13.42 -12.78 29.72
N GLU A 48 -12.56 -13.77 30.00
CA GLU A 48 -11.11 -13.65 29.80
C GLU A 48 -10.77 -13.44 28.32
N THR A 49 -11.34 -14.27 27.45
CA THR A 49 -11.14 -14.17 25.99
C THR A 49 -11.66 -12.83 25.46
N GLN A 50 -12.83 -12.37 25.91
CA GLN A 50 -13.40 -11.09 25.51
C GLN A 50 -12.47 -9.92 25.89
N THR A 51 -11.85 -9.98 27.07
CA THR A 51 -10.92 -8.95 27.53
C THR A 51 -9.66 -8.90 26.67
N VAL A 52 -9.13 -10.07 26.26
CA VAL A 52 -7.96 -10.15 25.37
C VAL A 52 -8.31 -9.62 23.99
N VAL A 53 -9.40 -10.10 23.39
CA VAL A 53 -9.83 -9.69 22.04
C VAL A 53 -10.12 -8.20 21.99
N SER A 54 -10.77 -7.62 23.01
CA SER A 54 -11.04 -6.18 23.03
C SER A 54 -9.76 -5.34 23.02
N LYS A 55 -8.70 -5.77 23.72
CA LYS A 55 -7.40 -5.08 23.72
C LYS A 55 -6.68 -5.23 22.37
N GLU A 56 -6.74 -6.42 21.78
CA GLU A 56 -6.17 -6.67 20.46
C GLU A 56 -6.90 -5.88 19.37
N GLU A 57 -8.22 -5.78 19.45
CA GLU A 57 -9.04 -5.00 18.53
C GLU A 57 -8.69 -3.51 18.58
N GLU A 58 -8.51 -2.93 19.77
CA GLU A 58 -8.05 -1.55 19.91
C GLU A 58 -6.66 -1.32 19.29
N SER A 59 -5.73 -2.25 19.53
CA SER A 59 -4.37 -2.19 18.96
C SER A 59 -4.39 -2.32 17.44
N ALA A 60 -5.18 -3.26 16.92
CA ALA A 60 -5.36 -3.48 15.49
C ALA A 60 -6.01 -2.27 14.82
N LYS A 61 -7.05 -1.67 15.42
CA LYS A 61 -7.68 -0.44 14.93
C LYS A 61 -6.72 0.73 14.85
N LYS A 62 -5.85 0.91 15.86
CA LYS A 62 -4.80 1.96 15.83
C LYS A 62 -3.83 1.74 14.68
N LYS A 63 -3.30 0.53 14.54
CA LYS A 63 -2.37 0.19 13.45
C LYS A 63 -3.03 0.31 12.06
N ALA A 64 -4.29 -0.08 11.94
CA ALA A 64 -5.05 0.09 10.70
C ALA A 64 -5.18 1.57 10.34
N ALA A 65 -5.58 2.43 11.29
CA ALA A 65 -5.70 3.86 11.07
C ALA A 65 -4.35 4.52 10.71
N GLU A 66 -3.25 4.13 11.37
CA GLU A 66 -1.91 4.62 11.03
C GLU A 66 -1.50 4.19 9.61
N THR A 67 -1.76 2.93 9.24
CA THR A 67 -1.41 2.40 7.91
C THR A 67 -2.26 3.05 6.82
N GLU A 68 -3.56 3.26 7.08
CA GLU A 68 -4.47 3.97 6.17
C GLU A 68 -4.04 5.42 5.96
N ALA A 69 -3.61 6.10 7.03
CA ALA A 69 -3.10 7.46 6.92
C ALA A 69 -1.83 7.54 6.04
N ILE A 70 -0.88 6.64 6.26
CA ILE A 70 0.36 6.56 5.45
C ILE A 70 0.02 6.23 4.00
N ALA A 71 -0.88 5.27 3.75
CA ALA A 71 -1.30 4.89 2.41
C ALA A 71 -2.00 6.06 1.69
N ALA A 72 -2.85 6.80 2.38
CA ALA A 72 -3.53 7.97 1.82
C ALA A 72 -2.54 9.10 1.49
N ASP A 73 -1.54 9.32 2.32
CA ASP A 73 -0.48 10.31 2.09
C ASP A 73 0.34 9.96 0.84
N ALA A 74 0.81 8.71 0.75
CA ALA A 74 1.55 8.22 -0.41
C ALA A 74 0.71 8.26 -1.69
N GLN A 75 -0.58 7.91 -1.61
CA GLN A 75 -1.48 7.97 -2.76
C GLN A 75 -1.70 9.40 -3.24
N ARG A 76 -1.82 10.38 -2.33
CA ARG A 76 -1.93 11.80 -2.69
C ARG A 76 -0.71 12.27 -3.47
N ASP A 77 0.48 11.95 -2.98
CA ASP A 77 1.73 12.37 -3.61
C ASP A 77 1.90 11.67 -4.98
N LEU A 78 1.45 10.42 -5.10
CA LEU A 78 1.40 9.70 -6.37
C LEU A 78 0.42 10.37 -7.36
N ASP A 79 -0.78 10.71 -6.91
CA ASP A 79 -1.81 11.36 -7.72
C ASP A 79 -1.41 12.77 -8.19
N GLU A 80 -0.53 13.46 -7.43
CA GLU A 80 0.07 14.72 -7.86
C GLU A 80 1.17 14.51 -8.91
N ALA A 81 2.00 13.47 -8.75
CA ALA A 81 3.14 13.21 -9.63
C ALA A 81 2.75 12.57 -10.97
N LEU A 82 1.74 11.69 -11.00
CA LEU A 82 1.32 10.95 -12.20
C LEU A 82 0.91 11.87 -13.36
N PRO A 83 0.08 12.91 -13.18
CA PRO A 83 -0.31 13.81 -14.27
C PRO A 83 0.89 14.52 -14.91
N ALA A 84 1.85 14.97 -14.10
CA ALA A 84 3.06 15.62 -14.61
C ALA A 84 3.93 14.64 -15.41
N LEU A 85 4.04 13.39 -14.95
CA LEU A 85 4.75 12.33 -15.66
C LEU A 85 4.08 11.97 -16.98
N GLU A 86 2.76 11.78 -16.99
CA GLU A 86 2.00 11.47 -18.20
C GLU A 86 2.09 12.59 -19.24
N ALA A 87 1.98 13.85 -18.80
CA ALA A 87 2.19 15.00 -19.66
C ALA A 87 3.59 15.01 -20.27
N ALA A 88 4.63 14.72 -19.48
CA ALA A 88 6.00 14.65 -19.98
C ALA A 88 6.18 13.50 -21.01
N VAL A 89 5.62 12.32 -20.74
CA VAL A 89 5.65 11.17 -21.66
C VAL A 89 4.90 11.48 -22.96
N GLN A 90 3.79 12.21 -22.90
CA GLN A 90 3.05 12.64 -24.07
C GLN A 90 3.85 13.62 -24.92
N CYS A 91 4.47 14.63 -24.31
CA CYS A 91 5.38 15.55 -24.99
C CYS A 91 6.55 14.80 -25.67
N LEU A 92 7.11 13.77 -25.03
CA LEU A 92 8.15 12.92 -25.61
C LEU A 92 7.68 12.10 -26.82
N LYS A 93 6.40 11.76 -26.92
CA LYS A 93 5.83 11.08 -28.09
C LYS A 93 5.66 12.03 -29.28
N GLU A 94 5.43 13.30 -29.02
CA GLU A 94 5.26 14.35 -30.04
C GLU A 94 6.60 14.89 -30.57
N LEU A 95 7.68 14.67 -29.82
CA LEU A 95 9.03 15.07 -30.21
C LEU A 95 9.52 14.30 -31.44
N ASN A 96 9.94 15.04 -32.46
CA ASN A 96 10.49 14.50 -33.70
C ASN A 96 12.00 14.77 -33.81
N LYS A 97 12.70 13.93 -34.58
CA LYS A 97 14.15 14.07 -34.82
C LYS A 97 14.55 15.45 -35.34
N SER A 98 13.73 16.08 -36.18
CA SER A 98 14.02 17.42 -36.74
C SER A 98 14.19 18.48 -35.64
N GLN A 99 13.33 18.44 -34.62
CA GLN A 99 13.38 19.39 -33.50
C GLN A 99 14.65 19.22 -32.67
N ILE A 100 15.16 17.99 -32.55
CA ILE A 100 16.44 17.69 -31.89
C ILE A 100 17.61 18.16 -32.75
N ASP A 101 17.54 17.95 -34.06
CA ASP A 101 18.57 18.40 -35.00
C ASP A 101 18.69 19.94 -35.01
N GLU A 102 17.59 20.68 -34.87
CA GLU A 102 17.61 22.15 -34.70
C GLU A 102 18.41 22.57 -33.47
N VAL A 103 18.12 21.99 -32.31
CA VAL A 103 18.86 22.25 -31.05
C VAL A 103 20.34 21.89 -31.20
N ARG A 104 20.66 20.79 -31.90
CA ARG A 104 22.05 20.39 -32.18
C ARG A 104 22.82 21.43 -32.99
N THR A 105 22.15 22.07 -33.96
CA THR A 105 22.78 23.06 -34.84
C THR A 105 22.97 24.43 -34.18
N MET A 106 22.40 24.66 -32.98
CA MET A 106 22.63 25.90 -32.24
C MET A 106 24.11 26.03 -31.85
N GLY A 107 24.72 27.15 -32.24
CA GLY A 107 26.10 27.47 -31.87
C GLY A 107 26.23 27.96 -30.43
N ASN A 108 25.26 28.74 -29.95
CA ASN A 108 25.20 29.21 -28.57
C ASN A 108 23.77 29.00 -28.02
N PRO A 109 23.52 27.90 -27.27
CA PRO A 109 22.19 27.60 -26.76
C PRO A 109 21.76 28.59 -25.67
N PRO A 110 20.47 28.97 -25.60
CA PRO A 110 19.94 29.75 -24.49
C PRO A 110 20.16 29.06 -23.13
N ALA A 111 20.17 29.83 -22.04
CA ALA A 111 20.44 29.32 -20.70
C ALA A 111 19.57 28.11 -20.30
N GLY A 112 18.27 28.12 -20.66
CA GLY A 112 17.36 27.00 -20.39
C GLY A 112 17.72 25.72 -21.15
N VAL A 113 18.20 25.84 -22.39
CA VAL A 113 18.65 24.69 -23.21
C VAL A 113 19.96 24.12 -22.67
N SER A 114 20.87 24.99 -22.21
CA SER A 114 22.13 24.56 -21.60
C SER A 114 21.89 23.83 -20.27
N LEU A 115 20.98 24.33 -19.43
CA LEU A 115 20.65 23.71 -18.15
C LEU A 115 19.96 22.35 -18.32
N THR A 116 18.98 22.26 -19.22
CA THR A 116 18.30 20.98 -19.52
C THR A 116 19.27 19.96 -20.10
N MET A 117 20.20 20.39 -20.96
CA MET A 117 21.25 19.51 -21.48
C MET A 117 22.20 19.02 -20.37
N HIS A 118 22.56 19.89 -19.42
CA HIS A 118 23.36 19.50 -18.26
C HIS A 118 22.65 18.41 -17.44
N ALA A 119 21.36 18.60 -17.14
CA ALA A 119 20.56 17.60 -16.44
C ALA A 119 20.51 16.26 -17.21
N CYS A 120 20.27 16.29 -18.53
CA CYS A 120 20.30 15.09 -19.35
C CYS A 120 21.66 14.38 -19.32
N CYS A 121 22.78 15.12 -19.39
CA CYS A 121 24.11 14.54 -19.32
C CYS A 121 24.37 13.84 -17.97
N ILE A 122 23.87 14.39 -16.86
CA ILE A 122 23.97 13.72 -15.55
C ILE A 122 23.13 12.44 -15.53
N MET A 123 21.87 12.52 -15.97
CA MET A 123 20.93 11.37 -15.98
C MET A 123 21.43 10.19 -16.83
N PHE A 124 22.12 10.48 -17.94
CA PHE A 124 22.74 9.48 -18.82
C PHE A 124 24.22 9.22 -18.52
N GLN A 125 24.75 9.73 -17.41
CA GLN A 125 26.14 9.55 -16.95
C GLN A 125 27.21 9.93 -17.98
N ILE A 126 26.96 10.99 -18.76
CA ILE A 126 27.89 11.52 -19.75
C ILE A 126 28.80 12.55 -19.09
N LYS A 127 30.10 12.29 -19.16
CA LYS A 127 31.12 13.19 -18.61
C LYS A 127 31.23 14.47 -19.43
N PRO A 128 31.45 15.63 -18.80
CA PRO A 128 31.64 16.89 -19.51
C PRO A 128 33.00 16.91 -20.22
N THR A 129 33.04 17.61 -21.34
CA THR A 129 34.27 17.95 -22.05
C THR A 129 34.89 19.16 -21.38
N MET A 130 36.20 19.11 -21.18
CA MET A 130 36.94 20.22 -20.56
C MET A 130 37.47 21.12 -21.68
N ASP A 131 36.71 22.18 -21.97
CA ASP A 131 37.01 23.12 -23.06
C ASP A 131 37.65 24.38 -22.52
N LYS A 132 38.38 25.11 -23.38
CA LYS A 132 38.94 26.41 -23.01
C LYS A 132 37.80 27.42 -22.93
N ASP A 133 37.83 28.25 -21.90
CA ASP A 133 36.86 29.33 -21.74
C ASP A 133 36.93 30.29 -22.95
N PRO A 134 35.82 30.51 -23.68
CA PRO A 134 35.79 31.47 -24.79
C PRO A 134 36.08 32.92 -24.36
N ASP A 135 35.82 33.27 -23.10
CA ASP A 135 36.09 34.60 -22.54
C ASP A 135 37.51 34.72 -21.96
N ASN A 136 38.16 33.59 -21.63
CA ASN A 136 39.54 33.56 -21.16
C ASN A 136 40.35 32.38 -21.75
N PRO A 137 40.92 32.54 -22.95
CA PRO A 137 41.66 31.48 -23.65
C PRO A 137 42.91 30.97 -22.91
N THR A 138 43.38 31.71 -21.92
CA THR A 138 44.58 31.43 -21.10
C THR A 138 44.21 30.88 -19.71
N GLY A 139 42.92 30.84 -19.39
CA GLY A 139 42.37 30.42 -18.10
C GLY A 139 42.25 28.91 -17.95
N LYS A 140 41.65 28.49 -16.83
CA LYS A 140 41.34 27.08 -16.56
C LYS A 140 40.28 26.57 -17.55
N LYS A 141 40.36 25.29 -17.91
CA LYS A 141 39.34 24.64 -18.72
C LYS A 141 38.01 24.59 -17.95
N ILE A 142 36.92 24.93 -18.62
CA ILE A 142 35.56 24.88 -18.08
C ILE A 142 34.86 23.60 -18.52
N ALA A 143 33.97 23.08 -17.67
CA ALA A 143 33.17 21.91 -17.98
C ALA A 143 32.06 22.28 -18.96
N ASN A 144 32.16 21.79 -20.19
CA ASN A 144 31.19 21.99 -21.25
C ASN A 144 30.28 20.76 -21.40
N TRP A 145 29.14 20.83 -20.72
CA TRP A 145 28.12 19.80 -20.77
C TRP A 145 27.37 19.79 -22.10
N PHE A 146 27.27 20.94 -22.78
CA PHE A 146 26.53 21.06 -24.02
C PHE A 146 27.24 20.35 -25.18
N GLU A 147 28.55 20.55 -25.36
CA GLU A 147 29.29 19.86 -26.43
C GLU A 147 29.36 18.34 -26.21
N SER A 148 29.41 17.90 -24.95
CA SER A 148 29.35 16.47 -24.60
C SER A 148 27.99 15.87 -24.95
N GLY A 149 26.91 16.53 -24.51
CA GLY A 149 25.54 16.11 -24.84
C GLY A 149 25.25 16.20 -26.33
N LYS A 150 25.79 17.21 -27.03
CA LYS A 150 25.68 17.34 -28.48
C LYS A 150 26.30 16.17 -29.22
N ARG A 151 27.50 15.71 -28.80
CA ARG A 151 28.19 14.59 -29.43
C ARG A 151 27.59 13.24 -29.09
N GLU A 152 27.19 13.02 -27.84
CA GLU A 152 26.77 11.69 -27.37
C GLU A 152 25.25 11.47 -27.40
N LEU A 153 24.45 12.51 -27.13
CA LEU A 153 22.98 12.46 -27.09
C LEU A 153 22.34 13.00 -28.37
N LEU A 154 22.52 14.31 -28.67
CA LEU A 154 21.82 14.98 -29.77
C LEU A 154 22.26 14.49 -31.16
N SER A 155 23.49 13.98 -31.30
CA SER A 155 23.96 13.36 -32.54
C SER A 155 23.10 12.17 -32.97
N LYS A 156 22.53 11.45 -31.99
CA LYS A 156 21.68 10.28 -32.17
C LYS A 156 20.24 10.60 -31.75
N GLY A 157 19.65 11.68 -32.27
CA GLY A 157 18.35 12.19 -31.83
C GLY A 157 17.22 11.14 -31.76
N GLN A 158 17.13 10.22 -32.72
CA GLN A 158 16.14 9.12 -32.67
C GLN A 158 16.37 8.18 -31.47
N ARG A 159 17.64 7.79 -31.25
CA ARG A 159 18.05 6.95 -30.13
C ARG A 159 17.90 7.66 -28.80
N LEU A 160 18.07 8.99 -28.76
CA LEU A 160 17.84 9.79 -27.55
C LEU A 160 16.38 9.68 -27.10
N ILE A 161 15.43 9.82 -28.04
CA ILE A 161 14.00 9.68 -27.75
C ILE A 161 13.70 8.27 -27.22
N GLU A 162 14.29 7.23 -27.81
CA GLU A 162 14.15 5.84 -27.34
C GLU A 162 14.73 5.66 -25.94
N MET A 163 15.96 6.13 -25.69
CA MET A 163 16.61 6.07 -24.38
C MET A 163 15.83 6.84 -23.29
N MET A 164 15.16 7.94 -23.64
CA MET A 164 14.31 8.68 -22.70
C MET A 164 13.00 7.94 -22.39
N LYS A 165 12.45 7.18 -23.35
CA LYS A 165 11.23 6.37 -23.14
C LYS A 165 11.51 5.10 -22.35
N GLU A 166 12.68 4.50 -22.53
CA GLU A 166 13.11 3.28 -21.86
C GLU A 166 13.91 3.54 -20.58
N TYR A 167 14.07 4.81 -20.20
CA TYR A 167 14.87 5.18 -19.04
C TYR A 167 14.33 4.53 -17.75
N ASP A 168 15.25 3.98 -16.97
CA ASP A 168 14.93 3.37 -15.68
C ASP A 168 14.66 4.46 -14.63
N LYS A 169 13.39 4.82 -14.52
CA LYS A 169 12.88 5.80 -13.54
C LYS A 169 12.93 5.32 -12.09
N ASP A 170 13.09 4.01 -11.86
CA ASP A 170 13.07 3.43 -10.52
C ASP A 170 14.48 3.34 -9.91
N ASN A 171 15.54 3.40 -10.75
CA ASN A 171 16.94 3.31 -10.33
C ASN A 171 17.78 4.52 -10.78
N ILE A 172 17.35 5.73 -10.40
CA ILE A 172 18.15 6.94 -10.61
C ILE A 172 19.25 6.97 -9.54
N ALA A 173 20.51 7.08 -9.96
CA ALA A 173 21.61 7.20 -9.02
C ALA A 173 21.50 8.52 -8.24
N ASP A 174 21.54 8.45 -6.90
CA ASP A 174 21.70 9.64 -6.07
C ASP A 174 23.02 10.33 -6.44
N SER A 175 22.89 11.58 -6.89
CA SER A 175 23.96 12.44 -7.41
C SER A 175 25.09 12.70 -6.42
#